data_AF-A0A5E4J222-F1
#
_entry.id   AF-A0A5E4J222-F1
#
_cell.length_a   1.000
_cell.length_b   1.000
_cell.length_c   1.000
_cell.angle_alpha   90.00
_cell.angle_beta   90.00
_cell.angle_gamma   90.00
#
_symmetry.space_group_name_H-M   'P 1'
#
loop_
_entity.id
_entity.type
_entity.pdbx_description
1 polymer ?
#
loop_
_entity_poly.entity_id
_entity_poly.type
_entity_poly.pdbx_seq_one_letter_code
_entity_poly.pdbx_strand_id
1 'polypeptide(L)'
;MAMNENDAPQPSNSDRIIESFFQTPLFQALTIGVPFCIFKLLFGVMCLHVGGMLPSAILTAFGWLIMVWASADLIMNLTRVVFHLSKKTSPIEYCTIAQMGRFFKRPGLFLAIDTLISFSIICIALWSGWIVLLSRQDSYLWYAATTLNLISISVVNIWLEFRRGS
;
A
#
# COMPACT_ATOMS: atom_id res chain seq x y z
N MET A 1 20.35 -36.33 25.42
CA MET A 1 20.61 -35.00 25.98
C MET A 1 19.66 -34.05 25.27
N ALA A 2 18.53 -33.74 25.89
CA ALA A 2 17.50 -32.89 25.27
C ALA A 2 17.96 -31.43 25.36
N MET A 3 18.06 -30.74 24.23
CA MET A 3 18.21 -29.27 24.23
C MET A 3 16.98 -28.67 24.90
N ASN A 4 17.23 -27.80 25.87
CA ASN A 4 16.21 -27.09 26.62
C ASN A 4 15.56 -26.07 25.67
N GLU A 5 14.24 -26.05 25.56
CA GLU A 5 13.48 -25.15 24.68
C GLU A 5 13.66 -23.65 25.04
N ASN A 6 14.35 -23.38 26.16
CA ASN A 6 14.71 -22.05 26.65
C ASN A 6 16.07 -21.51 26.14
N ASP A 7 16.83 -22.28 25.35
CA ASP A 7 18.14 -21.84 24.80
C ASP A 7 18.02 -21.19 23.40
N ALA A 8 16.81 -20.81 22.97
CA ALA A 8 16.66 -20.01 21.76
C ALA A 8 17.38 -18.65 21.94
N PRO A 9 18.31 -18.26 21.06
CA PRO A 9 19.01 -17.00 21.19
C PRO A 9 18.00 -15.85 21.22
N GLN A 10 18.00 -15.09 22.31
CA GLN A 10 17.15 -13.92 22.45
C GLN A 10 17.51 -12.93 21.32
N PRO A 11 16.51 -12.41 20.57
CA PRO A 11 16.77 -11.48 19.49
C PRO A 11 17.51 -10.25 20.02
N SER A 12 18.57 -9.86 19.32
CA SER A 12 19.41 -8.74 19.75
C SER A 12 18.60 -7.44 19.79
N ASN A 13 19.05 -6.44 20.55
CA ASN A 13 18.39 -5.14 20.60
C ASN A 13 18.27 -4.50 19.20
N SER A 14 19.26 -4.70 18.34
CA SER A 14 19.22 -4.22 16.94
C SER A 14 18.08 -4.86 16.14
N ASP A 15 17.80 -6.15 16.37
CA ASP A 15 16.75 -6.87 15.64
C ASP A 15 15.36 -6.37 16.03
N ARG A 16 15.14 -6.09 17.31
CA ARG A 16 13.89 -5.50 17.81
C ARG A 16 13.67 -4.09 17.25
N ILE A 17 14.74 -3.31 17.09
CA ILE A 17 14.69 -1.96 16.49
C ILE A 17 14.31 -2.05 15.01
N ILE A 18 14.86 -3.01 14.26
CA ILE A 18 14.57 -3.16 12.83
C ILE A 18 13.16 -3.70 12.58
N GLU A 19 12.70 -4.69 13.35
CA GLU A 19 11.32 -5.18 13.24
C GLU A 19 10.30 -4.10 13.61
N SER A 20 10.55 -3.36 14.69
CA SER A 20 9.70 -2.23 15.06
C SER A 20 9.73 -1.13 14.01
N PHE A 21 10.87 -0.89 13.33
CA PHE A 21 11.00 0.03 12.21
C PHE A 21 10.11 -0.35 11.02
N PHE A 22 10.11 -1.61 10.59
CA PHE A 22 9.26 -2.07 9.48
C PHE A 22 7.77 -2.05 9.82
N GLN A 23 7.44 -2.15 11.10
CA GLN A 23 6.06 -1.97 11.57
C GLN A 23 5.69 -0.50 11.81
N THR A 24 6.61 0.45 11.59
CA THR A 24 6.28 1.86 11.81
C THR A 24 5.17 2.31 10.85
N PRO A 25 4.28 3.18 11.34
CA PRO A 25 3.28 3.81 10.50
C PRO A 25 3.88 4.53 9.28
N LEU A 26 5.08 5.11 9.44
CA LEU A 26 5.85 5.77 8.41
C LEU A 26 6.28 4.81 7.30
N PHE A 27 7.00 3.73 7.65
CA PHE A 27 7.50 2.77 6.67
C PHE A 27 6.35 2.18 5.86
N GLN A 28 5.34 1.64 6.53
CA GLN A 28 4.17 1.06 5.88
C GLN A 28 3.40 2.05 4.99
N ALA A 29 3.25 3.31 5.44
CA ALA A 29 2.57 4.31 4.61
C ALA A 29 3.38 4.65 3.36
N LEU A 30 4.71 4.78 3.47
CA LEU A 30 5.55 5.14 2.33
C LEU A 30 5.79 3.98 1.35
N THR A 31 5.80 2.73 1.82
CA THR A 31 6.16 1.57 1.00
C THR A 31 4.97 0.73 0.56
N ILE A 32 3.82 0.85 1.22
CA ILE A 32 2.60 0.12 0.87
C ILE A 32 1.47 1.10 0.56
N GLY A 33 1.15 2.00 1.50
CA GLY A 33 0.01 2.91 1.40
C GLY A 33 0.09 3.85 0.20
N VAL A 34 1.16 4.64 0.10
CA VAL A 34 1.38 5.62 -0.96
C VAL A 34 1.45 4.94 -2.33
N PRO A 35 2.22 3.85 -2.54
CA PRO A 35 2.17 3.11 -3.80
C PRO A 35 0.78 2.66 -4.20
N PHE A 36 -0.01 2.07 -3.29
CA PHE A 36 -1.38 1.64 -3.58
C PHE A 36 -2.30 2.82 -3.95
N CYS A 37 -2.15 3.97 -3.30
CA CYS A 37 -2.87 5.18 -3.68
C CYS A 37 -2.48 5.66 -5.08
N ILE A 38 -1.19 5.64 -5.41
CA ILE A 38 -0.68 6.01 -6.74
C ILE A 38 -1.26 5.07 -7.80
N PHE A 39 -1.25 3.75 -7.59
CA PHE A 39 -1.82 2.81 -8.56
C PHE A 39 -3.31 3.06 -8.80
N LYS A 40 -4.10 3.31 -7.74
CA LYS A 40 -5.51 3.67 -7.88
C LYS A 40 -5.69 4.98 -8.66
N LEU A 41 -4.94 6.04 -8.32
CA LEU A 41 -5.00 7.33 -9.03
C LEU A 41 -4.71 7.17 -10.52
N LEU A 42 -3.59 6.51 -10.85
CA LEU A 42 -3.16 6.30 -12.23
C LEU A 42 -4.12 5.41 -13.01
N PHE A 43 -4.71 4.40 -12.37
CA PHE A 43 -5.76 3.61 -12.99
C PHE A 43 -7.02 4.43 -13.27
N GLY A 44 -7.41 5.33 -12.36
CA GLY A 44 -8.48 6.29 -12.61
C GLY A 44 -8.21 7.17 -13.83
N VAL A 45 -6.98 7.67 -13.99
CA VAL A 45 -6.54 8.43 -15.19
C VAL A 45 -6.67 7.56 -16.45
N MET A 46 -6.22 6.30 -16.41
CA MET A 46 -6.39 5.36 -17.54
C MET A 46 -7.87 5.17 -17.89
N CYS A 47 -8.76 5.01 -16.89
CA CYS A 47 -10.21 4.92 -17.12
C CYS A 47 -10.76 6.17 -17.80
N LEU A 48 -10.31 7.37 -17.43
CA LEU A 48 -10.72 8.61 -18.08
C LEU A 48 -10.24 8.68 -19.54
N HIS A 49 -8.99 8.27 -19.82
CA HIS A 49 -8.47 8.20 -21.19
C HIS A 49 -9.29 7.22 -22.05
N VAL A 50 -9.49 5.99 -21.58
CA VAL A 50 -10.26 4.97 -22.33
C VAL A 50 -11.73 5.37 -22.45
N GLY A 51 -12.32 5.94 -21.39
CA GLY A 51 -13.69 6.43 -21.38
C GLY A 51 -13.93 7.57 -22.37
N GLY A 52 -12.93 8.42 -22.60
CA GLY A 52 -12.95 9.44 -23.65
C GLY A 52 -12.80 8.88 -25.06
N MET A 53 -11.98 7.83 -25.24
CA MET A 53 -11.78 7.17 -26.54
C MET A 53 -12.97 6.33 -26.98
N LEU A 54 -13.57 5.55 -26.07
CA LEU A 54 -14.80 4.80 -26.28
C LEU A 54 -15.95 5.52 -25.56
N PRO A 55 -16.40 6.70 -26.02
CA PRO A 55 -17.23 7.69 -25.30
C PRO A 55 -18.24 7.06 -24.33
N SER A 56 -17.77 6.72 -23.13
CA SER A 56 -18.45 5.87 -22.15
C SER A 56 -18.54 6.65 -20.86
N ALA A 57 -19.74 7.18 -20.61
CA ALA A 57 -20.04 7.93 -19.41
C ALA A 57 -19.82 7.09 -18.15
N ILE A 58 -20.10 5.79 -18.21
CA ILE A 58 -19.95 4.87 -17.08
C ILE A 58 -18.47 4.72 -16.72
N LEU A 59 -17.60 4.46 -17.71
CA LEU A 59 -16.17 4.29 -17.45
C LEU A 59 -15.52 5.60 -16.98
N THR A 60 -15.98 6.73 -17.52
CA THR A 60 -15.53 8.06 -17.12
C THR A 60 -15.93 8.36 -15.66
N ALA A 61 -17.19 8.11 -15.29
CA ALA A 61 -17.66 8.29 -13.92
C ALA A 61 -16.92 7.37 -12.94
N PHE A 62 -16.66 6.12 -13.35
CA PHE A 62 -15.88 5.17 -12.57
C PHE A 62 -14.43 5.63 -12.35
N GLY A 63 -13.77 6.17 -13.38
CA GLY A 63 -12.44 6.76 -13.26
C GLY A 63 -12.38 7.87 -12.22
N TRP A 64 -13.33 8.81 -12.26
CA TRP A 64 -13.45 9.87 -11.25
C TRP A 64 -13.68 9.32 -9.84
N LEU A 65 -14.55 8.34 -9.69
CA LEU A 65 -14.82 7.69 -8.40
C LEU A 65 -13.54 7.10 -7.79
N ILE A 66 -12.76 6.37 -8.60
CA ILE A 66 -11.49 5.80 -8.15
C ILE A 66 -10.50 6.90 -7.78
N MET A 67 -10.38 7.98 -8.57
CA MET A 67 -9.45 9.07 -8.27
C MET A 67 -9.79 9.77 -6.95
N VAL A 68 -11.06 10.04 -6.69
CA VAL A 68 -11.52 10.63 -5.42
C VAL A 68 -11.22 9.71 -4.25
N TRP A 69 -11.53 8.41 -4.38
CA TRP A 69 -11.24 7.43 -3.35
C TRP A 69 -9.73 7.32 -3.07
N ALA A 70 -8.91 7.24 -4.11
CA ALA A 70 -7.46 7.16 -3.99
C ALA A 70 -6.86 8.42 -3.34
N SER A 71 -7.42 9.59 -3.63
CA SER A 71 -7.02 10.85 -3.00
C SER A 71 -7.34 10.85 -1.50
N ALA A 72 -8.50 10.34 -1.10
CA ALA A 72 -8.87 10.18 0.30
C ALA A 72 -7.91 9.22 1.02
N ASP A 73 -7.63 8.05 0.44
CA ASP A 73 -6.66 7.08 0.98
C ASP A 73 -5.26 7.70 1.11
N LEU A 74 -4.83 8.52 0.14
CA LEU A 74 -3.54 9.19 0.17
C LEU A 74 -3.47 10.20 1.33
N ILE A 75 -4.49 11.04 1.50
CA ILE A 75 -4.57 11.99 2.61
C ILE A 75 -4.52 11.27 3.96
N MET A 76 -5.23 10.14 4.10
CA MET A 76 -5.21 9.34 5.32
C MET A 76 -3.82 8.76 5.61
N ASN A 77 -3.14 8.21 4.60
CA ASN A 77 -1.78 7.69 4.73
C ASN A 77 -0.77 8.79 5.09
N LEU A 78 -0.84 9.96 4.44
CA LEU A 78 0.02 11.09 4.74
C LEU A 78 -0.26 11.68 6.13
N THR A 79 -1.52 11.74 6.55
CA THR A 79 -1.88 12.16 7.91
C THR A 79 -1.24 11.22 8.94
N ARG A 80 -1.30 9.91 8.70
CA ARG A 80 -0.64 8.91 9.57
C ARG A 80 0.86 9.13 9.68
N VAL A 81 1.53 9.49 8.58
CA VAL A 81 2.95 9.87 8.55
C VAL A 81 3.21 11.12 9.39
N VAL A 82 2.44 12.19 9.19
CA VAL A 82 2.62 13.48 9.90
C VAL A 82 2.43 13.32 11.41
N PHE A 83 1.41 12.59 11.85
CA PHE A 83 1.17 12.32 13.27
C PHE A 83 2.30 11.49 13.89
N HIS A 84 2.78 10.47 13.18
CA HIS A 84 3.92 9.66 13.62
C HIS A 84 5.19 10.51 13.78
N LEU A 85 5.50 11.38 12.81
CA LEU A 85 6.64 12.31 12.89
C LEU A 85 6.47 13.32 14.04
N SER A 86 5.23 13.71 14.35
CA SER A 86 4.89 14.61 15.46
C SER A 86 4.89 13.92 16.83
N LYS A 87 5.20 12.61 16.91
CA LYS A 87 5.10 11.77 18.12
C LYS A 87 3.71 11.82 18.80
N LYS A 88 2.66 12.09 18.02
CA LYS A 88 1.27 12.13 18.50
C LYS A 88 0.55 10.84 18.10
N THR A 89 -0.41 10.43 18.92
CA THR A 89 -1.32 9.34 18.55
C THR A 89 -2.17 9.78 17.37
N SER A 90 -2.12 9.04 16.26
CA SER A 90 -2.93 9.33 15.08
C SER A 90 -4.37 8.88 15.35
N PRO A 91 -5.39 9.74 15.11
CA PRO A 91 -6.79 9.30 15.16
C PRO A 91 -7.15 8.34 14.01
N ILE A 92 -6.31 8.29 12.98
CA ILE A 92 -6.46 7.48 11.77
C ILE A 92 -5.43 6.35 11.79
N GLU A 93 -5.88 5.10 11.87
CA GLU A 93 -4.99 3.94 11.83
C GLU A 93 -4.94 3.27 10.45
N TYR A 94 -5.97 3.48 9.60
CA TYR A 94 -6.16 2.72 8.35
C TYR A 94 -6.68 3.57 7.17
N CYS A 95 -6.58 3.04 5.94
CA CYS A 95 -7.17 3.60 4.71
C CYS A 95 -8.71 3.63 4.75
N THR A 96 -9.38 4.32 3.82
CA THR A 96 -10.83 4.61 3.89
C THR A 96 -11.70 3.36 4.06
N ILE A 97 -11.43 2.29 3.31
CA ILE A 97 -12.16 1.00 3.43
C ILE A 97 -11.91 0.34 4.79
N ALA A 98 -10.66 0.33 5.26
CA ALA A 98 -10.31 -0.26 6.55
C ALA A 98 -10.82 0.57 7.75
N GLN A 99 -10.93 1.88 7.60
CA GLN A 99 -11.60 2.77 8.54
C GLN A 99 -13.10 2.45 8.60
N MET A 100 -13.73 2.16 7.46
CA MET A 100 -15.12 1.66 7.45
C MET A 100 -15.23 0.30 8.16
N GLY A 101 -14.23 -0.56 8.02
CA GLY A 101 -14.13 -1.83 8.74
C GLY A 101 -14.10 -1.72 10.27
N ARG A 102 -13.73 -0.56 10.84
CA ARG A 102 -13.86 -0.32 12.29
C ARG A 102 -15.31 -0.32 12.75
N PHE A 103 -16.24 0.20 11.96
CA PHE A 103 -17.67 0.14 12.29
C PHE A 103 -18.17 -1.30 12.38
N PHE A 104 -17.58 -2.20 11.60
CA PHE A 104 -17.84 -3.63 11.61
C PHE A 104 -16.95 -4.42 12.57
N LYS A 105 -16.14 -3.74 13.40
CA LYS A 105 -15.16 -4.33 14.34
C LYS A 105 -14.15 -5.30 13.68
N ARG A 106 -13.93 -5.19 12.37
CA ARG A 106 -13.03 -6.05 11.57
C ARG A 106 -12.12 -5.24 10.63
N PRO A 107 -11.34 -4.27 11.13
CA PRO A 107 -10.51 -3.41 10.28
C PRO A 107 -9.48 -4.20 9.45
N GLY A 108 -8.93 -5.30 9.97
CA GLY A 108 -7.96 -6.15 9.26
C GLY A 108 -8.53 -6.82 8.00
N LEU A 109 -9.79 -7.26 8.03
CA LEU A 109 -10.44 -7.85 6.86
C LEU A 109 -10.63 -6.81 5.75
N PHE A 110 -11.07 -5.60 6.13
CA PHE A 110 -11.27 -4.51 5.19
C PHE A 110 -9.94 -3.99 4.61
N LEU A 111 -8.86 -4.04 5.38
CA LEU A 111 -7.51 -3.77 4.88
C LEU A 111 -7.05 -4.83 3.85
N ALA A 112 -7.34 -6.10 4.09
CA ALA A 112 -7.06 -7.17 3.14
C ALA A 112 -7.87 -7.00 1.84
N ILE A 113 -9.13 -6.57 1.94
CA ILE A 113 -9.98 -6.25 0.77
C ILE A 113 -9.39 -5.06 -0.01
N ASP A 114 -9.01 -3.98 0.67
CA ASP A 114 -8.36 -2.82 0.03
C ASP A 114 -7.08 -3.21 -0.72
N THR A 115 -6.29 -4.09 -0.10
CA THR A 115 -5.07 -4.66 -0.68
C THR A 115 -5.39 -5.51 -1.92
N LEU A 116 -6.40 -6.38 -1.84
CA LEU A 116 -6.85 -7.21 -2.97
C LEU A 116 -7.32 -6.35 -4.15
N ILE A 117 -8.10 -5.29 -3.88
CA ILE A 117 -8.58 -4.36 -4.91
C ILE A 117 -7.38 -3.64 -5.55
N SER A 118 -6.42 -3.19 -4.75
CA SER A 118 -5.21 -2.52 -5.24
C SER A 118 -4.39 -3.43 -6.15
N PHE A 119 -4.17 -4.69 -5.76
CA PHE A 119 -3.50 -5.66 -6.64
C PHE A 119 -4.30 -5.97 -7.90
N SER A 120 -5.63 -6.06 -7.80
CA SER A 120 -6.49 -6.29 -8.96
C SER A 120 -6.40 -5.12 -9.96
N ILE A 121 -6.33 -3.88 -9.48
CA ILE A 121 -6.10 -2.69 -10.30
C ILE A 121 -4.77 -2.79 -11.05
N ILE A 122 -3.68 -3.17 -10.35
CA ILE A 122 -2.36 -3.35 -10.96
C ILE A 122 -2.43 -4.42 -12.06
N CYS A 123 -3.03 -5.57 -11.77
CA CYS A 123 -3.19 -6.65 -12.73
C CYS A 123 -3.98 -6.22 -13.98
N ILE A 124 -5.10 -5.52 -13.79
CA ILE A 124 -5.91 -5.02 -14.91
C ILE A 124 -5.11 -4.03 -15.75
N ALA A 125 -4.43 -3.06 -15.13
CA ALA A 125 -3.65 -2.05 -15.84
C ALA A 125 -2.53 -2.67 -16.70
N LEU A 126 -1.85 -3.70 -16.18
CA LEU A 126 -0.80 -4.42 -16.89
C LEU A 126 -1.37 -5.33 -18.00
N TRP A 127 -2.38 -6.13 -17.67
CA TRP A 127 -2.97 -7.11 -18.60
C TRP A 127 -3.71 -6.46 -19.77
N SER A 128 -4.46 -5.38 -19.51
CA SER A 128 -5.18 -4.64 -20.54
C SER A 128 -4.27 -3.83 -21.47
N GLY A 129 -3.00 -3.66 -21.10
CA GLY A 129 -2.07 -2.78 -21.80
C GLY A 129 -2.32 -1.29 -21.58
N TRP A 130 -3.29 -0.90 -20.73
CA TRP A 130 -3.63 0.52 -20.51
C TRP A 130 -2.49 1.34 -19.91
N ILE A 131 -1.49 0.69 -19.33
CA ILE A 131 -0.27 1.35 -18.84
C ILE A 131 0.40 2.24 -19.91
N VAL A 132 0.26 1.92 -21.21
CA VAL A 132 0.83 2.73 -22.30
C VAL A 132 0.11 4.06 -22.51
N LEU A 133 -1.09 4.23 -21.94
CA LEU A 133 -1.90 5.45 -22.02
C LEU A 133 -1.47 6.49 -20.98
N LEU A 134 -0.57 6.14 -20.07
CA LEU A 134 -0.04 7.06 -19.09
C LEU A 134 0.86 8.10 -19.75
N SER A 135 0.80 9.34 -19.26
CA SER A 135 1.79 10.34 -19.63
C SER A 135 3.18 9.93 -19.15
N ARG A 136 4.21 10.63 -19.63
CA ARG A 136 5.59 10.38 -19.19
C ARG A 136 5.76 10.55 -17.68
N GLN A 137 5.12 11.58 -17.11
CA GLN A 137 5.18 11.87 -15.68
C GLN A 137 4.46 10.78 -14.87
N ASP A 138 3.28 10.38 -15.33
CA ASP A 138 2.49 9.32 -14.69
C ASP A 138 3.19 7.96 -14.74
N SER A 139 3.88 7.67 -15.85
CA SER A 139 4.69 6.47 -16.00
C SER A 139 5.84 6.44 -15.00
N TYR A 140 6.53 7.56 -14.79
CA TYR A 140 7.57 7.64 -13.75
C TYR A 140 6.99 7.44 -12.34
N LEU A 141 5.82 8.00 -12.05
CA LEU A 141 5.13 7.76 -10.78
C LEU A 141 4.75 6.28 -10.61
N TRP A 142 4.26 5.63 -11.67
CA TRP A 142 3.97 4.20 -11.67
C TRP A 142 5.23 3.39 -11.35
N TYR A 143 6.33 3.64 -12.07
CA TYR A 143 7.58 2.91 -11.85
C TYR A 143 8.13 3.15 -10.45
N ALA A 144 8.13 4.39 -9.96
CA ALA A 144 8.57 4.70 -8.60
C ALA A 144 7.71 3.98 -7.56
N ALA A 145 6.38 3.99 -7.71
CA ALA A 145 5.46 3.27 -6.83
C ALA A 145 5.70 1.75 -6.85
N THR A 146 5.88 1.16 -8.04
CA THR A 146 6.20 -0.27 -8.19
C THR A 146 7.54 -0.60 -7.52
N THR A 147 8.58 0.18 -7.75
CA THR A 147 9.89 -0.03 -7.13
C THR A 147 9.79 0.07 -5.61
N LEU A 148 9.18 1.14 -5.08
CA LEU A 148 9.00 1.31 -3.64
C LEU A 148 8.20 0.16 -3.03
N ASN A 149 7.13 -0.29 -3.69
CA ASN A 149 6.30 -1.36 -3.18
C ASN A 149 7.00 -2.71 -3.18
N LEU A 150 7.50 -3.15 -4.34
CA LEU A 150 8.06 -4.49 -4.50
C LEU A 150 9.39 -4.64 -3.78
N ILE A 151 10.31 -3.67 -3.95
CA ILE A 151 11.62 -3.75 -3.29
C ILE A 151 11.48 -3.72 -1.77
N SER A 152 10.59 -2.89 -1.23
CA SER A 152 10.39 -2.83 0.23
C SER A 152 9.85 -4.15 0.77
N ILE A 153 8.87 -4.76 0.09
CA ILE A 153 8.35 -6.08 0.48
C ILE A 153 9.44 -7.14 0.39
N SER A 154 10.23 -7.16 -0.69
CA SER A 154 11.34 -8.10 -0.85
C SER A 154 12.41 -7.93 0.23
N VAL A 155 12.80 -6.69 0.57
CA VAL A 155 13.78 -6.40 1.63
C VAL A 155 13.26 -6.89 2.99
N VAL A 156 12.00 -6.60 3.31
CA VAL A 156 11.37 -7.08 4.55
C VAL A 156 11.34 -8.60 4.60
N ASN A 157 10.97 -9.27 3.50
CA ASN A 157 10.92 -10.73 3.45
C ASN A 157 12.31 -11.37 3.58
N ILE A 158 13.32 -10.86 2.87
CA ILE A 158 14.71 -11.34 2.98
C ILE A 158 15.20 -11.20 4.42
N TRP A 159 14.91 -10.07 5.07
CA TRP A 159 15.28 -9.84 6.45
C TRP A 159 14.64 -10.85 7.41
N LEU A 160 13.33 -11.07 7.26
CA LEU A 160 12.60 -12.04 8.08
C LEU A 160 13.12 -13.48 7.88
N GLU A 161 13.47 -13.85 6.65
CA GLU A 161 13.98 -15.19 6.35
C GLU A 161 15.42 -15.39 6.82
N PHE A 162 16.29 -14.40 6.63
CA PHE A 162 17.66 -14.42 7.17
C PHE A 162 17.66 -14.67 8.68
N ARG A 163 16.68 -14.10 9.39
CA ARG A 163 16.50 -14.32 10.82
C ARG A 163 15.91 -15.68 11.19
N ARG A 164 15.02 -16.27 10.37
CA ARG A 164 14.50 -17.62 10.63
C ARG A 164 15.57 -18.71 10.49
N GLY A 165 16.56 -18.48 9.61
CA GLY A 165 17.67 -19.40 9.38
C GLY A 165 18.91 -19.17 10.23
N SER A 166 18.94 -18.14 11.09
CA SER A 166 20.02 -17.83 12.04
C SER A 166 19.63 -18.24 13.46
#